data_AF-A0A412ULV4-F1
#
_entry.id   AF-A0A412ULV4-F1
#
_cell.length_a   1.000
_cell.length_b   1.000
_cell.length_c   1.000
_cell.angle_alpha   90.00
_cell.angle_beta   90.00
_cell.angle_gamma   90.00
#
_symmetry.space_group_name_H-M   'P 1'
#
loop_
_entity.id
_entity.type
_entity.pdbx_description
1 polymer ?
#
loop_
_entity_poly.entity_id
_entity_poly.type
_entity_poly.pdbx_seq_one_letter_code
_entity_poly.pdbx_strand_id
1 'polypeptide(L)'
;MRRALPEDLAPINQVEVALSMGDSFVATGLTIEDNLLSRAAKATKGYAYLVQLVGYSIWQRANLHRAKSAIVSERDVAEGIALAEARFHDVVHEPAISGLGHNDIKYLLAMCEDNQQFKSAEIAKRMGKKTNEVSSIRAKLHKERLFRRHREATCSLSCRT
;
A
#
# COMPACT_ATOMS: atom_id res chain seq x y z
N MET A 1 14.76 24.78 -16.58
CA MET A 1 14.30 23.81 -15.56
C MET A 1 14.30 22.41 -16.16
N ARG A 2 15.19 21.52 -15.74
CA ARG A 2 15.07 20.08 -16.08
C ARG A 2 13.95 19.52 -15.20
N ARG A 3 12.83 19.12 -15.81
CA ARG A 3 11.75 18.40 -15.10
C ARG A 3 12.34 17.11 -14.53
N ALA A 4 12.09 16.84 -13.26
CA ALA A 4 12.44 15.56 -12.65
C ALA A 4 11.77 14.43 -13.46
N LEU A 5 12.57 13.45 -13.88
CA LEU A 5 12.07 12.23 -14.50
C LEU A 5 11.52 11.34 -13.39
N PRO A 6 10.26 10.87 -13.51
CA PRO A 6 9.73 9.90 -12.56
C PRO A 6 10.44 8.56 -12.76
N GLU A 7 11.22 8.15 -11.76
CA GLU A 7 11.78 6.81 -11.68
C GLU A 7 10.83 5.87 -10.96
N ASP A 8 10.83 4.62 -11.40
CA ASP A 8 9.95 3.59 -10.88
C ASP A 8 10.68 2.76 -9.84
N LEU A 9 10.32 2.96 -8.57
CA LEU A 9 10.98 2.26 -7.47
C LEU A 9 10.39 0.84 -7.36
N ALA A 10 11.27 -0.17 -7.45
CA ALA A 10 10.91 -1.54 -7.13
C ALA A 10 10.53 -1.66 -5.63
N PRO A 11 9.67 -2.64 -5.27
CA PRO A 11 9.39 -2.93 -3.87
C PRO A 11 10.67 -3.20 -3.08
N ILE A 12 10.77 -2.64 -1.87
CA ILE A 12 11.93 -2.86 -1.00
C ILE A 12 11.93 -4.30 -0.52
N ASN A 13 13.10 -4.94 -0.53
CA ASN A 13 13.30 -6.27 -0.03
C ASN A 13 12.94 -6.35 1.46
N GLN A 14 11.99 -7.21 1.82
CA GLN A 14 11.52 -7.37 3.19
C GLN A 14 12.61 -7.85 4.16
N VAL A 15 13.62 -8.56 3.68
CA VAL A 15 14.76 -9.00 4.49
C VAL A 15 15.61 -7.81 4.91
N GLU A 16 15.91 -6.90 3.97
CA GLU A 16 16.65 -5.67 4.25
C GLU A 16 15.87 -4.74 5.17
N VAL A 17 14.54 -4.67 4.99
CA VAL A 17 13.65 -3.93 5.90
C VAL A 17 13.74 -4.46 7.31
N ALA A 18 13.68 -5.78 7.52
CA ALA A 18 13.77 -6.38 8.85
C ALA A 18 15.10 -6.07 9.54
N LEU A 19 16.22 -6.18 8.81
CA LEU A 19 17.55 -5.85 9.32
C LEU A 19 17.66 -4.38 9.71
N SER A 20 17.33 -3.47 8.79
CA SER A 20 17.40 -2.02 9.03
C SER A 20 16.48 -1.56 10.15
N MET A 21 15.29 -2.17 10.26
CA MET A 21 14.35 -1.88 11.34
C MET A 21 14.88 -2.39 12.69
N GLY A 22 15.53 -3.56 12.71
CA GLY A 22 16.23 -4.08 13.88
C GLY A 22 17.32 -3.12 14.38
N ASP A 23 18.21 -2.69 13.48
CA ASP A 23 19.27 -1.70 13.79
C ASP A 23 18.68 -0.40 14.37
N SER A 24 17.56 0.05 13.80
CA SER A 24 16.84 1.25 14.26
C SER A 24 16.30 1.07 15.69
N PHE A 25 15.71 -0.08 16.02
CA PHE A 25 15.24 -0.35 17.38
C PHE A 25 16.40 -0.37 18.39
N VAL A 26 17.49 -1.08 18.05
CA VAL A 26 18.69 -1.15 18.88
C VAL A 26 19.28 0.25 19.12
N ALA A 27 19.36 1.09 18.09
CA ALA A 27 19.84 2.47 18.21
C ALA A 27 18.98 3.33 19.18
N THR A 28 17.70 2.99 19.34
CA THR A 28 16.81 3.67 20.31
C THR A 28 16.86 3.06 21.71
N GLY A 29 17.65 2.01 21.95
CA GLY A 29 17.70 1.28 23.21
C GLY A 29 16.53 0.31 23.43
N LEU A 30 15.85 -0.11 22.36
CA LEU A 30 14.82 -1.15 22.40
C LEU A 30 15.32 -2.42 21.71
N THR A 31 14.86 -3.57 22.20
CA THR A 31 15.14 -4.86 21.59
C THR A 31 13.84 -5.49 21.10
N ILE A 32 13.87 -6.04 19.90
CA ILE A 32 12.74 -6.70 19.27
C ILE A 32 13.21 -8.07 18.75
N GLU A 33 12.38 -9.09 18.93
CA GLU A 33 12.68 -10.45 18.46
C GLU A 33 12.56 -10.57 16.93
N ASP A 34 13.35 -11.47 16.33
CA ASP A 34 13.42 -11.65 14.87
C ASP A 34 12.07 -12.05 14.23
N ASN A 35 11.27 -12.84 14.93
CA ASN A 35 9.92 -13.22 14.49
C ASN A 35 9.00 -11.99 14.36
N LEU A 36 9.09 -11.05 15.31
CA LEU A 36 8.33 -9.81 15.37
C LEU A 36 8.83 -8.82 14.33
N LEU A 37 10.15 -8.72 14.12
CA LEU A 37 10.76 -7.95 13.03
C LEU A 37 10.30 -8.46 11.66
N SER A 38 10.30 -9.77 11.45
CA SER A 38 9.80 -10.39 10.21
C SER A 38 8.35 -10.03 9.96
N ARG A 39 7.52 -10.03 11.02
CA ARG A 39 6.10 -9.68 10.93
C ARG A 39 5.90 -8.19 10.61
N ALA A 40 6.67 -7.31 11.25
CA ALA A 40 6.67 -5.87 10.96
C ALA A 40 7.11 -5.59 9.51
N ALA A 41 8.20 -6.21 9.06
CA ALA A 41 8.71 -6.04 7.70
C ALA A 41 7.71 -6.52 6.63
N LYS A 42 7.02 -7.65 6.85
CA LYS A 42 5.95 -8.12 5.97
C LYS A 42 4.80 -7.13 5.86
N ALA A 43 4.40 -6.50 6.97
CA ALA A 43 3.33 -5.51 6.99
C ALA A 43 3.64 -4.27 6.14
N THR A 44 4.92 -3.99 5.88
CA THR A 44 5.33 -2.86 5.02
C THR A 44 4.99 -3.05 3.55
N LYS A 45 4.74 -4.30 3.11
CA LYS A 45 4.41 -4.67 1.72
C LYS A 45 5.43 -4.15 0.69
N GLY A 46 6.66 -3.85 1.12
CA GLY A 46 7.74 -3.31 0.28
C GLY A 46 7.60 -1.82 -0.06
N TYR A 47 6.67 -1.08 0.56
CA TYR A 47 6.52 0.36 0.35
C TYR A 47 7.35 1.14 1.36
N ALA A 48 8.25 2.01 0.87
CA ALA A 48 9.13 2.83 1.70
C ALA A 48 8.37 3.63 2.78
N TYR A 49 7.22 4.19 2.42
CA TYR A 49 6.38 4.93 3.35
C TYR A 49 5.82 4.04 4.48
N LEU A 50 5.41 2.81 4.17
CA LEU A 50 4.94 1.87 5.19
C LEU A 50 6.09 1.36 6.07
N VAL A 51 7.32 1.24 5.55
CA VAL A 51 8.49 0.93 6.39
C VAL A 51 8.64 1.95 7.51
N GLN A 52 8.58 3.23 7.16
CA GLN A 52 8.67 4.32 8.14
C GLN A 52 7.48 4.31 9.10
N LEU A 53 6.26 4.18 8.57
CA LEU A 53 5.04 4.28 9.36
C LEU A 53 4.87 3.12 10.34
N VAL A 54 5.14 1.89 9.91
CA VAL A 54 5.13 0.69 10.77
C VAL A 54 6.20 0.80 11.84
N GLY A 55 7.45 1.10 11.46
CA GLY A 55 8.55 1.21 12.42
C GLY A 55 8.28 2.25 13.50
N TYR A 56 7.84 3.45 13.10
CA TYR A 56 7.49 4.53 14.04
C TYR A 56 6.32 4.17 14.95
N SER A 57 5.26 3.55 14.40
CA SER A 57 4.06 3.21 15.18
C SER A 57 4.37 2.14 16.24
N ILE A 58 5.18 1.13 15.90
CA ILE A 58 5.63 0.10 16.86
C ILE A 58 6.52 0.75 17.93
N TRP A 59 7.48 1.58 17.53
CA TRP A 59 8.33 2.31 18.47
C TRP A 59 7.51 3.15 19.45
N GLN A 60 6.47 3.84 18.97
CA GLN A 60 5.59 4.64 19.82
C GLN A 60 4.91 3.78 20.90
N ARG A 61 4.40 2.59 20.56
CA ARG A 61 3.77 1.67 21.52
C ARG A 61 4.78 1.15 22.53
N ALA A 62 5.94 0.67 22.07
CA ALA A 62 7.00 0.19 22.94
C ALA A 62 7.54 1.28 23.89
N ASN A 63 7.63 2.51 23.41
CA ASN A 63 8.14 3.63 24.20
C ASN A 63 7.22 3.98 25.39
N LEU A 64 5.93 3.65 25.36
CA LEU A 64 4.99 3.88 26.47
C LEU A 64 5.33 3.09 27.72
N HIS A 65 5.95 1.91 27.57
CA HIS A 65 6.31 1.04 28.69
C HIS A 65 7.82 0.89 28.85
N ARG A 66 8.63 1.64 28.09
CA ARG A 66 10.10 1.60 28.09
C ARG A 66 10.72 1.71 29.49
N ALA A 67 10.14 2.50 30.38
CA ALA A 67 10.61 2.65 31.76
C ALA A 67 10.54 1.33 32.58
N LYS A 68 9.71 0.38 32.16
CA LYS A 68 9.53 -0.94 32.79
C LYS A 68 10.22 -2.05 32.00
N SER A 69 10.23 -1.98 30.68
CA SER A 69 10.82 -2.99 29.80
C SER A 69 11.38 -2.35 28.54
N ALA A 70 12.62 -2.68 28.19
CA ALA A 70 13.23 -2.30 26.92
C ALA A 70 12.87 -3.26 25.77
N ILE A 71 12.04 -4.28 26.03
CA ILE A 71 11.66 -5.30 25.05
C ILE A 71 10.36 -4.88 24.36
N VAL A 72 10.38 -4.82 23.03
CA VAL A 72 9.18 -4.64 22.20
C VAL A 72 8.34 -5.91 22.28
N SER A 73 7.11 -5.78 22.77
CA SER A 73 6.20 -6.91 22.93
C SER A 73 5.46 -7.23 21.64
N GLU A 74 4.90 -8.44 21.55
CA GLU A 74 4.02 -8.82 20.44
C GLU A 74 2.82 -7.87 20.29
N ARG A 75 2.31 -7.36 21.41
CA ARG A 75 1.20 -6.40 21.46
C ARG A 75 1.58 -5.06 20.82
N ASP A 76 2.78 -4.55 21.10
CA ASP A 76 3.26 -3.29 20.51
C ASP A 76 3.34 -3.40 18.98
N VAL A 77 3.78 -4.56 18.50
CA VAL A 77 3.88 -4.84 17.06
C VAL A 77 2.50 -4.93 16.43
N ALA A 78 1.58 -5.68 17.04
CA ALA A 78 0.22 -5.83 16.53
C ALA A 78 -0.51 -4.48 16.47
N GLU A 79 -0.48 -3.71 17.56
CA GLU A 79 -1.12 -2.40 17.64
C GLU A 79 -0.43 -1.38 16.72
N GLY A 80 0.90 -1.41 16.64
CA GLY A 80 1.68 -0.54 15.75
C GLY A 80 1.39 -0.79 14.26
N ILE A 81 1.27 -2.05 13.84
CA ILE A 81 0.86 -2.40 12.48
C ILE A 81 -0.55 -1.88 12.19
N ALA A 82 -1.52 -2.14 13.08
CA ALA A 82 -2.90 -1.70 12.89
C ALA A 82 -3.00 -0.17 12.77
N LEU A 83 -2.26 0.58 13.59
CA LEU A 83 -2.17 2.04 13.51
C LEU A 83 -1.55 2.52 12.20
N ALA A 84 -0.50 1.84 11.73
CA ALA A 84 0.14 2.18 10.48
C ALA A 84 -0.79 1.91 9.28
N GLU A 85 -1.50 0.79 9.26
CA GLU A 85 -2.46 0.47 8.19
C GLU A 85 -3.63 1.46 8.16
N ALA A 86 -4.19 1.82 9.32
CA ALA A 86 -5.25 2.82 9.40
C ALA A 86 -4.78 4.19 8.87
N ARG A 87 -3.60 4.66 9.30
CA ARG A 87 -3.02 5.92 8.80
C ARG A 87 -2.68 5.87 7.32
N PHE A 88 -2.25 4.72 6.81
CA PHE A 88 -2.00 4.55 5.38
C PHE A 88 -3.30 4.68 4.59
N HIS A 89 -4.40 4.13 5.10
CA HIS A 89 -5.72 4.31 4.50
C HIS A 89 -6.12 5.79 4.43
N ASP A 90 -6.01 6.51 5.54
CA ASP A 90 -6.40 7.93 5.61
C ASP A 90 -5.54 8.84 4.72
N VAL A 91 -4.23 8.56 4.61
CA VAL A 91 -3.28 9.47 3.93
C VAL A 91 -3.08 9.11 2.45
N VAL A 92 -3.24 7.84 2.08
CA VAL A 92 -2.93 7.37 0.72
C VAL A 92 -4.18 6.96 -0.03
N HIS A 93 -5.06 6.16 0.59
CA HIS A 93 -6.25 5.66 -0.11
C HIS A 93 -7.33 6.74 -0.20
N GLU A 94 -7.68 7.39 0.92
CA GLU A 94 -8.76 8.37 0.97
C GLU A 94 -8.56 9.55 -0.02
N PRO A 95 -7.38 10.18 -0.13
CA PRO A 95 -7.18 11.25 -1.12
C PRO A 95 -7.20 10.76 -2.57
N ALA A 96 -6.80 9.50 -2.80
CA ALA A 96 -6.78 8.90 -4.13
C ALA A 96 -8.19 8.55 -4.64
N ILE A 97 -9.14 8.26 -3.73
CA ILE A 97 -10.51 7.85 -4.08
C ILE A 97 -11.55 8.96 -3.88
N SER A 98 -11.33 9.91 -2.98
CA SER A 98 -12.30 10.98 -2.67
C SER A 98 -12.59 11.91 -3.85
N GLY A 99 -11.67 12.03 -4.81
CA GLY A 99 -11.86 12.79 -6.05
C GLY A 99 -12.63 12.03 -7.15
N LEU A 100 -12.97 10.76 -6.92
CA LEU A 100 -13.60 9.90 -7.92
C LEU A 100 -15.11 10.06 -7.93
N GLY A 101 -15.68 10.24 -9.13
CA GLY A 101 -17.13 10.22 -9.29
C GLY A 101 -17.69 8.80 -9.19
N HIS A 102 -18.99 8.68 -8.96
CA HIS A 102 -19.70 7.38 -8.90
C HIS A 102 -19.40 6.45 -10.09
N ASN A 103 -19.27 7.03 -11.30
CA ASN A 103 -18.95 6.26 -12.50
C ASN A 103 -17.49 5.77 -12.54
N ASP A 104 -16.57 6.50 -11.92
CA ASP A 104 -15.16 6.14 -11.84
C ASP A 104 -14.99 4.97 -10.85
N ILE A 105 -15.68 5.02 -9.71
CA ILE A 105 -15.73 3.93 -8.72
C ILE A 105 -16.36 2.66 -9.33
N LYS A 106 -17.50 2.79 -10.00
CA LYS A 106 -18.13 1.65 -10.71
C LYS A 106 -17.21 1.02 -11.75
N TYR A 107 -16.44 1.84 -12.46
CA TYR A 107 -15.48 1.35 -13.45
C TYR A 107 -14.35 0.56 -12.77
N LEU A 108 -13.80 1.06 -11.66
CA LEU A 108 -12.77 0.35 -10.89
C LEU A 108 -13.30 -0.97 -10.29
N LEU A 109 -14.52 -0.98 -9.76
CA LEU A 109 -15.16 -2.20 -9.26
C LEU A 109 -15.35 -3.24 -10.37
N ALA A 110 -15.84 -2.81 -11.54
CA ALA A 110 -16.00 -3.69 -12.69
C ALA A 110 -14.65 -4.24 -13.21
N MET A 111 -13.55 -3.50 -13.02
CA MET A 111 -12.21 -4.00 -13.31
C MET A 111 -11.74 -5.05 -12.31
N CYS A 112 -12.05 -4.91 -11.01
CA CYS A 112 -11.62 -5.86 -9.98
C CYS A 112 -12.29 -7.24 -10.10
N GLU A 113 -13.44 -7.33 -10.76
CA GLU A 113 -14.13 -8.61 -10.98
C GLU A 113 -13.45 -9.49 -12.06
N ASP A 114 -12.65 -8.91 -12.96
CA ASP A 114 -11.94 -9.64 -14.02
C ASP A 114 -10.46 -9.87 -13.65
N ASN A 115 -10.11 -11.11 -13.34
CA ASN A 115 -8.71 -11.55 -13.17
C ASN A 115 -7.93 -11.64 -14.51
N GLN A 116 -8.57 -11.33 -15.64
CA GLN A 116 -7.95 -11.35 -16.97
C GLN A 116 -8.32 -10.12 -17.80
N GLN A 117 -7.52 -9.90 -18.86
CA GLN A 117 -7.46 -8.70 -19.70
C GLN A 117 -8.75 -7.88 -19.81
N PHE A 118 -8.63 -6.60 -19.43
CA PHE A 118 -9.67 -5.58 -19.49
C PHE A 118 -10.13 -5.29 -20.93
N LYS A 119 -11.04 -6.10 -21.47
CA LYS A 119 -11.73 -5.76 -22.71
C LYS A 119 -12.71 -4.63 -22.41
N SER A 120 -12.38 -3.42 -22.85
CA SER A 120 -13.21 -2.22 -22.65
C SER A 120 -14.69 -2.39 -23.06
N ALA A 121 -14.96 -3.29 -24.00
CA ALA A 121 -16.32 -3.64 -24.42
C ALA A 121 -17.12 -4.42 -23.35
N GLU A 122 -16.45 -5.26 -22.57
CA GLU A 122 -17.05 -6.06 -21.51
C GLU A 122 -17.38 -5.21 -20.29
N ILE A 123 -16.45 -4.33 -19.91
CA ILE A 123 -16.68 -3.31 -18.87
C ILE A 123 -17.83 -2.37 -19.28
N ALA A 124 -17.89 -1.95 -20.54
CA ALA A 124 -18.99 -1.14 -21.06
C ALA A 124 -20.35 -1.84 -20.96
N LYS A 125 -20.41 -3.13 -21.29
CA LYS A 125 -21.63 -3.94 -21.15
C LYS A 125 -22.08 -4.03 -19.68
N ARG A 126 -21.15 -4.26 -18.74
CA ARG A 126 -21.46 -4.34 -17.29
C ARG A 126 -21.92 -3.01 -16.71
N MET A 127 -21.31 -1.92 -17.15
CA MET A 127 -21.70 -0.58 -16.73
C MET A 127 -23.00 -0.09 -17.37
N GLY A 128 -23.54 -0.81 -18.37
CA GLY A 128 -24.69 -0.35 -19.16
C GLY A 128 -24.38 0.91 -19.98
N LYS A 129 -23.12 1.12 -20.34
CA LYS A 129 -22.63 2.34 -20.99
C LYS A 129 -22.07 2.07 -22.38
N LYS A 130 -21.97 3.11 -23.19
CA LYS A 130 -21.29 3.03 -24.50
C LYS A 130 -19.77 2.92 -24.30
N THR A 131 -19.10 2.20 -25.19
CA THR A 131 -17.63 2.04 -25.18
C THR A 131 -16.85 3.35 -25.18
N ASN A 132 -17.40 4.39 -25.82
CA ASN A 132 -16.80 5.73 -25.85
C ASN A 132 -16.81 6.41 -24.46
N GLU A 133 -17.89 6.26 -23.70
CA GLU A 133 -17.99 6.81 -22.33
C GLU A 133 -17.02 6.12 -21.38
N VAL A 134 -16.90 4.80 -21.48
CA VAL A 134 -15.95 3.99 -20.72
C VAL A 134 -14.51 4.33 -21.07
N SER A 135 -14.23 4.62 -22.34
CA SER A 135 -12.90 5.03 -22.79
C SER A 135 -12.47 6.38 -22.18
N SER A 136 -13.41 7.32 -22.00
CA SER A 136 -13.15 8.59 -21.32
C SER A 136 -12.86 8.40 -19.83
N ILE A 137 -13.65 7.57 -19.14
CA ILE A 137 -13.43 7.22 -17.72
C ILE A 137 -12.07 6.57 -17.53
N ARG A 138 -11.73 5.60 -18.39
CA ARG A 138 -10.42 4.93 -18.39
C ARG A 138 -9.26 5.90 -18.59
N ALA A 139 -9.38 6.86 -19.51
CA ALA A 139 -8.34 7.84 -19.77
C ALA A 139 -8.11 8.78 -18.56
N LYS A 140 -9.20 9.19 -17.90
CA LYS A 140 -9.15 9.99 -16.66
C LYS A 140 -8.43 9.24 -15.54
N LEU A 141 -8.87 8.03 -15.23
CA LEU A 141 -8.29 7.20 -14.15
C LEU A 141 -6.81 6.82 -14.41
N HIS A 142 -6.43 6.64 -15.68
CA HIS A 142 -5.03 6.42 -16.04
C HIS A 142 -4.15 7.66 -15.82
N LYS A 143 -4.70 8.86 -16.08
CA LYS A 143 -4.02 10.13 -15.80
C LYS A 143 -3.81 10.35 -14.30
N GLU A 144 -4.77 9.90 -13.48
CA GLU A 144 -4.68 9.91 -12.01
C GLU A 144 -3.79 8.80 -11.43
N ARG A 145 -3.16 7.98 -12.29
CA ARG A 145 -2.23 6.88 -11.93
C ARG A 145 -2.84 5.81 -11.03
N LEU A 146 -4.16 5.67 -11.01
CA LEU A 146 -4.86 4.68 -10.19
C LEU A 146 -4.69 3.24 -10.70
N PHE A 147 -4.36 3.05 -11.98
CA PHE A 147 -3.96 1.76 -12.53
C PHE A 147 -2.98 1.92 -13.70
N ARG A 148 -2.15 0.89 -13.90
CA ARG A 148 -1.20 0.81 -15.02
C ARG A 148 -1.75 0.03 -16.19
N ARG A 149 -1.29 0.42 -17.38
CA ARG A 149 -1.51 -0.32 -18.61
C ARG A 149 -0.37 -1.34 -18.74
N HIS A 150 -0.60 -2.59 -18.36
CA HIS A 150 0.35 -3.65 -18.68
C HIS A 150 0.28 -3.94 -20.19
N ARG A 151 1.42 -3.83 -20.89
CA ARG A 151 1.55 -4.24 -22.30
C ARG A 151 1.64 -5.76 -22.48
N GLU A 152 1.79 -6.52 -21.39
CA GLU A 152 1.84 -7.98 -21.39
C GLU A 152 0.79 -8.54 -20.43
N ALA A 153 0.20 -9.65 -20.86
CA ALA A 153 -0.99 -10.26 -20.29
C ALA A 153 -0.76 -10.78 -18.87
N THR A 154 -1.22 -10.02 -17.86
CA THR A 154 -1.89 -10.46 -16.62
C THR A 154 -1.86 -9.30 -15.62
N CYS A 155 -3.02 -8.91 -15.11
CA CYS A 155 -3.12 -7.90 -14.05
C CYS A 155 -3.38 -8.64 -12.74
N SER A 156 -2.32 -8.94 -11.99
CA SER A 156 -2.45 -9.41 -10.61
C SER A 156 -2.70 -8.21 -9.70
N LEU A 157 -3.97 -7.90 -9.43
CA LEU A 157 -4.31 -7.16 -8.23
C LEU A 157 -3.96 -8.06 -7.05
N SER A 158 -2.87 -7.72 -6.34
CA SER A 158 -2.51 -8.33 -5.06
C SER A 158 -3.49 -7.86 -3.97
N CYS A 159 -4.77 -8.23 -4.13
CA CYS A 159 -5.74 -8.23 -3.05
C CYS A 159 -5.83 -9.67 -2.56
N ARG A 160 -4.87 -10.08 -1.72
CA ARG A 160 -5.03 -11.27 -0.88
C ARG A 160 -5.28 -10.79 0.53
N THR A 161 -6.43 -11.22 1.05
CA THR A 161 -6.84 -11.31 2.45
C THR A 161 -5.71 -11.73 3.38
#